data_AF-A0A4V2BAM6-F1
#
_entry.id   AF-A0A4V2BAM6-F1
#
_cell.length_a   1.000
_cell.length_b   1.000
_cell.length_c   1.000
_cell.angle_alpha   90.00
_cell.angle_beta   90.00
_cell.angle_gamma   90.00
#
_symmetry.space_group_name_H-M   'P 1'
#
loop_
_entity.id
_entity.type
_entity.pdbx_description
1 polymer ?
#
loop_
_entity_poly.entity_id
_entity_poly.type
_entity_poly.pdbx_seq_one_letter_code
_entity_poly.pdbx_strand_id
1 'polypeptide(L)'
;MKKIIFVLPVMFFVVISSVFAQKLNCAKFKNGTFKMTYQGKETIIVRNGNQQQQYYDGSKEPTIYAVKWVNSCTLNLIPAQKRVKELKDVPSNAYLTQKIIKTSKNSYTQLTSANFSKRTITTEIYKIK
;
A
#
# COMPACT_ATOMS: atom_id res chain seq x y z
N MET A 1 62.58 -22.07 35.22
CA MET A 1 61.91 -21.75 33.95
C MET A 1 60.44 -22.12 34.05
N LYS A 2 59.54 -21.17 34.34
CA LYS A 2 58.09 -21.41 34.41
C LYS A 2 57.40 -20.52 33.38
N LYS A 3 56.84 -21.14 32.34
CA LYS A 3 56.12 -20.43 31.27
C LYS A 3 54.71 -20.13 31.78
N ILE A 4 54.42 -18.85 32.03
CA ILE A 4 53.07 -18.38 32.36
C ILE A 4 52.32 -18.23 31.04
N ILE A 5 51.38 -19.13 30.79
CA ILE A 5 50.48 -19.07 29.63
C ILE A 5 49.36 -18.09 30.00
N PHE A 6 49.39 -16.91 29.38
CA PHE A 6 48.37 -15.88 29.56
C PHE A 6 47.19 -16.20 28.61
N VAL A 7 46.13 -16.80 29.15
CA VAL A 7 44.89 -17.04 28.41
C VAL A 7 44.02 -15.80 28.52
N LEU A 8 44.04 -14.97 27.48
CA LEU A 8 43.17 -13.80 27.36
C LEU A 8 41.74 -14.26 27.02
N PRO A 9 40.69 -13.88 27.78
CA PRO A 9 39.33 -14.24 27.42
C PRO A 9 38.89 -13.31 26.28
N VAL A 10 38.81 -13.85 25.07
CA VAL A 10 38.22 -13.17 23.92
C VAL A 10 36.72 -13.02 24.18
N MET A 11 36.34 -11.86 24.69
CA MET A 11 34.96 -11.48 24.93
C MET A 11 34.26 -11.30 23.58
N PHE A 12 33.56 -12.35 23.15
CA PHE A 12 32.78 -12.39 21.93
C PHE A 12 31.54 -11.49 22.10
N PHE A 13 31.69 -10.21 21.74
CA PHE A 13 30.60 -9.23 21.74
C PHE A 13 29.64 -9.59 20.58
N VAL A 14 28.67 -10.46 20.85
CA VAL A 14 27.56 -10.73 19.94
C VAL A 14 26.68 -9.49 19.91
N VAL A 15 26.89 -8.64 18.91
CA VAL A 15 26.00 -7.51 18.62
C VAL A 15 24.70 -8.09 18.09
N ILE A 16 23.71 -8.27 18.97
CA ILE A 16 22.35 -8.62 18.59
C ILE A 16 21.73 -7.36 17.97
N SER A 17 21.88 -7.20 16.66
CA SER A 17 21.18 -6.17 15.90
C SER A 17 19.70 -6.55 15.85
N SER A 18 18.93 -6.03 16.82
CA SER A 18 17.47 -6.08 16.77
C SER A 18 16.99 -5.27 15.57
N VAL A 19 16.75 -5.96 14.45
CA VAL A 19 16.05 -5.40 13.30
C VAL A 19 14.63 -5.09 13.77
N PHE A 20 14.38 -3.83 14.17
CA PHE A 20 13.04 -3.36 14.47
C PHE A 20 12.22 -3.40 13.19
N ALA A 21 11.51 -4.52 12.98
CA ALA A 21 10.48 -4.59 11.96
C ALA A 21 9.40 -3.56 12.32
N GLN A 22 9.44 -2.41 11.66
CA GLN A 22 8.49 -1.34 11.90
C GLN A 22 7.08 -1.86 11.60
N LYS A 23 6.25 -2.01 12.63
CA LYS A 23 4.88 -2.47 12.48
C LYS A 23 4.11 -1.49 11.60
N LEU A 24 3.57 -1.97 10.48
CA LEU A 24 2.80 -1.15 9.55
C LEU A 24 1.53 -0.63 10.24
N ASN A 25 1.42 0.69 10.41
CA ASN A 25 0.21 1.31 10.94
C ASN A 25 -0.76 1.63 9.79
N CYS A 26 -1.39 0.59 9.24
CA CYS A 26 -2.32 0.73 8.11
C CYS A 26 -3.70 1.27 8.53
N ALA A 27 -4.06 1.14 9.83
CA ALA A 27 -5.37 1.54 10.34
C ALA A 27 -5.68 3.02 10.08
N LYS A 28 -4.67 3.89 10.18
CA LYS A 28 -4.82 5.34 9.93
C LYS A 28 -5.13 5.71 8.47
N PHE A 29 -5.02 4.76 7.54
CA PHE A 29 -5.28 4.95 6.10
C PHE A 29 -6.58 4.30 5.63
N LYS A 30 -7.39 3.76 6.56
CA LYS A 30 -8.74 3.27 6.24
C LYS A 30 -9.69 4.39 5.81
N ASN A 31 -9.43 5.61 6.30
CA ASN A 31 -10.20 6.81 5.97
C ASN A 31 -9.28 7.98 5.62
N GLY A 32 -9.74 8.83 4.72
CA GLY A 32 -9.09 10.09 4.37
C GLY A 32 -9.20 10.44 2.90
N THR A 33 -8.65 11.59 2.57
CA THR A 33 -8.41 12.01 1.19
C THR A 33 -6.94 11.82 0.89
N PHE A 34 -6.67 11.20 -0.25
CA PHE A 34 -5.33 10.87 -0.68
C PHE A 34 -5.04 11.40 -2.07
N LYS A 35 -3.76 11.56 -2.36
CA LYS A 35 -3.23 11.92 -3.66
C LYS A 35 -2.15 10.91 -4.05
N MET A 36 -2.21 10.47 -5.30
CA MET A 36 -1.12 9.74 -5.93
C MET A 36 -0.85 10.30 -7.32
N THR A 37 0.37 10.12 -7.81
CA THR A 37 0.76 10.45 -9.17
C THR A 37 1.35 9.23 -9.83
N TYR A 38 0.85 8.87 -11.01
CA TYR A 38 1.36 7.76 -11.80
C TYR A 38 1.53 8.22 -13.25
N GLN A 39 2.75 8.08 -13.79
CA GLN A 39 3.08 8.55 -15.15
C GLN A 39 2.68 10.02 -15.42
N GLY A 40 2.90 10.90 -14.43
CA GLY A 40 2.55 12.32 -14.53
C GLY A 40 1.04 12.62 -14.39
N LYS A 41 0.19 11.61 -14.24
CA LYS A 41 -1.26 11.76 -14.04
C LYS A 41 -1.59 11.68 -12.56
N GLU A 42 -2.29 12.70 -12.06
CA GLU A 42 -2.72 12.74 -10.68
C GLU A 42 -4.03 11.98 -10.47
N THR A 43 -4.20 11.40 -9.30
CA THR A 43 -5.48 10.82 -8.87
C THR A 43 -5.77 11.23 -7.43
N ILE A 44 -6.93 11.84 -7.23
CA ILE A 44 -7.47 12.11 -5.90
C ILE A 44 -8.36 10.95 -5.49
N ILE A 45 -8.11 10.42 -4.30
CA ILE A 45 -8.79 9.25 -3.76
C ILE A 45 -9.49 9.68 -2.47
N VAL A 46 -10.81 9.63 -2.44
CA VAL A 46 -11.59 9.85 -1.21
C VAL A 46 -12.05 8.50 -0.71
N ARG A 47 -11.60 8.08 0.48
CA ARG A 47 -11.94 6.78 1.06
C ARG A 47 -12.63 6.95 2.40
N ASN A 48 -13.81 6.35 2.51
CA ASN A 48 -14.64 6.32 3.71
C ASN A 48 -15.01 4.86 3.99
N GLY A 49 -14.20 4.17 4.78
CA GLY A 49 -14.40 2.78 5.22
C GLY A 49 -14.46 1.80 4.06
N ASN A 50 -15.70 1.47 3.66
CA ASN A 50 -16.02 0.45 2.67
C ASN A 50 -16.38 1.02 1.28
N GLN A 51 -16.21 2.34 1.09
CA GLN A 51 -16.37 2.98 -0.21
C GLN A 51 -15.19 3.90 -0.52
N GLN A 52 -14.84 3.97 -1.81
CA GLN A 52 -13.82 4.85 -2.32
C GLN A 52 -14.24 5.49 -3.64
N GLN A 53 -13.90 6.77 -3.81
CA GLN A 53 -14.06 7.52 -5.05
C GLN A 53 -12.69 7.91 -5.59
N GLN A 54 -12.45 7.76 -6.89
CA GLN A 54 -11.21 8.14 -7.55
C GLN A 54 -11.48 9.15 -8.67
N TYR A 55 -10.87 10.31 -8.57
CA TYR A 55 -10.90 11.38 -9.56
C TYR A 55 -9.57 11.37 -10.31
N TYR A 56 -9.60 10.90 -11.56
CA TYR A 56 -8.40 10.82 -12.40
C TYR A 56 -8.20 12.14 -13.15
N ASP A 57 -6.99 12.67 -13.10
CA ASP A 57 -6.51 13.77 -13.95
C ASP A 57 -7.45 14.99 -13.99
N GLY A 58 -7.94 15.42 -12.82
CA GLY A 58 -8.83 16.57 -12.70
C GLY A 58 -10.28 16.34 -13.16
N SER A 59 -10.66 15.10 -13.48
CA SER A 59 -12.06 14.74 -13.75
C SER A 59 -12.98 15.18 -12.60
N LYS A 60 -14.13 15.78 -12.93
CA LYS A 60 -15.19 16.10 -11.94
C LYS A 60 -15.99 14.88 -11.53
N GLU A 61 -15.92 13.82 -12.34
CA GLU A 61 -16.74 12.63 -12.23
C GLU A 61 -15.89 11.47 -11.69
N PRO A 62 -16.13 10.98 -10.46
CA PRO A 62 -15.28 9.94 -9.87
C PRO A 62 -15.67 8.54 -10.30
N THR A 63 -14.69 7.66 -10.45
CA THR A 63 -14.97 6.21 -10.45
C THR A 63 -15.19 5.77 -9.00
N ILE A 64 -16.35 5.15 -8.77
CA ILE A 64 -16.75 4.66 -7.45
C ILE A 64 -16.37 3.19 -7.32
N TYR A 65 -15.77 2.84 -6.18
CA TYR A 65 -15.37 1.49 -5.83
C TYR A 65 -15.98 1.11 -4.48
N ALA A 66 -16.51 -0.12 -4.41
CA ALA A 66 -16.70 -0.80 -3.14
C ALA A 66 -15.32 -1.27 -2.63
N VAL A 67 -15.03 -0.97 -1.37
CA VAL A 67 -13.79 -1.36 -0.68
C VAL A 67 -14.08 -2.55 0.21
N LYS A 68 -13.44 -3.69 -0.06
CA LYS A 68 -13.47 -4.87 0.80
C LYS A 68 -12.11 -5.09 1.44
N TRP A 69 -12.01 -4.81 2.74
CA TRP A 69 -10.78 -5.07 3.50
C TRP A 69 -10.61 -6.58 3.72
N VAL A 70 -9.49 -7.13 3.25
CA VAL A 70 -9.09 -8.52 3.50
C VAL A 70 -8.43 -8.62 4.87
N ASN A 71 -7.64 -7.61 5.23
CA ASN A 71 -7.02 -7.44 6.55
C ASN A 71 -6.74 -5.95 6.78
N SER A 72 -5.94 -5.59 7.79
CA SER A 72 -5.64 -4.19 8.11
C SER A 72 -4.89 -3.44 7.00
N CYS A 73 -4.14 -4.13 6.14
CA CYS A 73 -3.23 -3.55 5.14
C CYS A 73 -3.55 -4.00 3.70
N THR A 74 -4.58 -4.81 3.49
CA THR A 74 -4.95 -5.32 2.17
C THR A 74 -6.43 -5.09 1.92
N LEU A 75 -6.75 -4.52 0.76
CA LEU A 75 -8.11 -4.25 0.32
C LEU A 75 -8.31 -4.66 -1.14
N ASN A 76 -9.54 -5.04 -1.46
CA ASN A 76 -10.01 -5.18 -2.83
C ASN A 76 -10.89 -3.99 -3.20
N LEU A 77 -10.63 -3.42 -4.37
CA LEU A 77 -11.47 -2.39 -5.00
C LEU A 77 -12.31 -3.06 -6.08
N ILE A 78 -13.62 -3.03 -5.90
CA ILE A 78 -14.58 -3.55 -6.86
C ILE A 78 -15.29 -2.35 -7.48
N PRO A 79 -15.08 -2.07 -8.79
CA PRO A 79 -15.71 -0.93 -9.42
C PRO A 79 -17.23 -1.07 -9.39
N ALA A 80 -17.94 0.06 -9.24
CA ALA A 80 -19.37 0.11 -9.48
C ALA A 80 -19.66 -0.17 -10.97
N GLN A 81 -20.53 -1.14 -11.25
CA GLN A 81 -20.76 -1.69 -12.60
C GLN A 81 -21.13 -0.65 -13.68
N LYS A 82 -21.66 0.53 -13.30
CA LYS A 82 -22.11 1.55 -14.26
C LYS A 82 -21.01 2.05 -15.21
N ARG A 83 -19.75 2.22 -14.75
CA ARG A 83 -18.65 2.74 -15.59
C ARG A 83 -17.74 1.67 -16.20
N VAL A 84 -17.73 0.45 -15.65
CA VAL A 84 -16.91 -0.64 -16.19
C VAL A 84 -17.38 -1.06 -17.58
N LYS A 85 -18.69 -1.04 -17.82
CA LYS A 85 -19.29 -1.41 -19.11
C LYS A 85 -18.81 -0.54 -20.28
N GLU A 86 -18.26 0.65 -20.00
CA GLU A 86 -17.76 1.59 -21.00
C GLU A 86 -16.29 1.33 -21.37
N LEU A 87 -15.58 0.48 -20.61
CA LEU A 87 -14.17 0.14 -20.84
C LEU A 87 -14.08 -1.24 -21.52
N LYS A 88 -13.79 -1.25 -22.83
CA LYS A 88 -13.76 -2.47 -23.67
C LYS A 88 -12.85 -3.60 -23.14
N ASP A 89 -11.82 -3.27 -22.37
CA ASP A 89 -10.82 -4.22 -21.88
C ASP A 89 -10.95 -4.57 -20.39
N VAL A 90 -12.03 -4.15 -19.73
CA VAL A 90 -12.25 -4.43 -18.30
C VAL A 90 -13.38 -5.45 -18.15
N PRO A 91 -13.10 -6.67 -17.66
CA PRO A 91 -14.13 -7.69 -17.51
C PRO A 91 -15.14 -7.32 -16.42
N SER A 92 -16.34 -7.89 -16.51
CA SER A 92 -17.44 -7.63 -15.56
C SER A 92 -17.10 -8.01 -14.11
N ASN A 93 -16.19 -8.96 -13.91
CA ASN A 93 -15.68 -9.39 -12.61
C ASN A 93 -14.35 -8.70 -12.21
N ALA A 94 -14.01 -7.58 -12.84
CA ALA A 94 -12.77 -6.86 -12.54
C ALA A 94 -12.73 -6.37 -11.09
N TYR A 95 -11.60 -6.62 -10.43
CA TYR A 95 -11.25 -5.99 -9.17
C TYR A 95 -9.74 -5.75 -9.09
N LEU A 96 -9.37 -4.76 -8.28
CA LEU A 96 -7.98 -4.47 -7.95
C LEU A 96 -7.70 -4.93 -6.52
N THR A 97 -6.53 -5.53 -6.29
CA THR A 97 -6.04 -5.80 -4.94
C THR A 97 -4.93 -4.81 -4.62
N GLN A 98 -5.07 -4.11 -3.49
CA GLN A 98 -4.10 -3.16 -3.00
C GLN A 98 -3.53 -3.66 -1.67
N LYS A 99 -2.21 -3.74 -1.58
CA LYS A 99 -1.48 -4.13 -0.37
C LYS A 99 -0.57 -2.98 0.06
N ILE A 100 -0.81 -2.42 1.23
CA ILE A 100 0.08 -1.46 1.88
C ILE A 100 1.32 -2.23 2.35
N ILE A 101 2.49 -1.83 1.85
CA ILE A 101 3.79 -2.49 2.12
C ILE A 101 4.75 -1.61 2.91
N LYS A 102 4.51 -0.29 2.96
CA LYS A 102 5.29 0.66 3.76
C LYS A 102 4.39 1.79 4.24
N THR A 103 4.61 2.29 5.44
CA THR A 103 3.88 3.43 6.00
C THR A 103 4.84 4.48 6.54
N SER A 104 4.56 5.75 6.25
CA SER A 104 5.21 6.93 6.82
C SER A 104 4.17 7.74 7.61
N LYS A 105 4.54 8.90 8.17
CA LYS A 105 3.60 9.77 8.93
C LYS A 105 2.34 10.10 8.12
N ASN A 106 2.52 10.62 6.90
CA ASN A 106 1.44 11.10 6.02
C ASN A 106 1.37 10.38 4.68
N SER A 107 2.07 9.26 4.49
CA SER A 107 2.02 8.50 3.24
C SER A 107 2.10 7.00 3.46
N TYR A 108 1.75 6.24 2.44
CA TYR A 108 2.00 4.81 2.38
C TYR A 108 2.37 4.38 0.96
N THR A 109 3.25 3.40 0.87
CA THR A 109 3.54 2.72 -0.40
C THR A 109 2.64 1.49 -0.48
N GLN A 110 1.99 1.31 -1.62
CA GLN A 110 1.20 0.12 -1.90
C GLN A 110 1.63 -0.58 -3.18
N LEU A 111 1.42 -1.89 -3.20
CA LEU A 111 1.43 -2.71 -4.40
C LEU A 111 -0.02 -2.91 -4.87
N THR A 112 -0.30 -2.62 -6.13
CA THR A 112 -1.61 -2.82 -6.76
C THR A 112 -1.50 -3.91 -7.82
N SER A 113 -2.41 -4.88 -7.79
CA SER A 113 -2.59 -5.91 -8.83
C SER A 113 -4.05 -5.95 -9.28
N ALA A 114 -4.32 -6.62 -10.39
CA ALA A 114 -5.66 -6.83 -10.92
C ALA A 114 -5.90 -8.32 -11.18
N ASN A 115 -7.12 -8.81 -11.02
CA ASN A 115 -7.44 -10.21 -11.33
C ASN A 115 -7.43 -10.54 -12.83
N PHE A 116 -7.48 -9.53 -13.68
CA PHE A 116 -7.51 -9.66 -15.14
C PHE A 116 -6.17 -9.27 -15.81
N SER A 117 -5.12 -8.99 -15.04
CA SER A 117 -3.81 -8.61 -15.58
C SER A 117 -2.68 -9.14 -14.70
N LYS A 118 -1.58 -9.59 -15.32
CA LYS A 118 -0.35 -9.98 -14.62
C LYS A 118 0.48 -8.79 -14.13
N ARG A 119 0.11 -7.56 -14.52
CA ARG A 119 0.86 -6.35 -14.16
C ARG A 119 0.65 -6.01 -12.69
N THR A 120 1.72 -5.60 -12.04
CA THR A 120 1.70 -5.04 -10.69
C THR A 120 2.31 -3.66 -10.69
N ILE A 121 1.69 -2.73 -9.97
CA ILE A 121 2.14 -1.34 -9.90
C ILE A 121 2.42 -1.00 -8.44
N THR A 122 3.62 -0.49 -8.16
CA THR A 122 3.96 0.06 -6.86
C THR A 122 3.82 1.58 -6.92
N THR A 123 3.01 2.16 -6.03
CA THR A 123 2.83 3.61 -5.93
C THR A 123 2.92 4.08 -4.48
N GLU A 124 3.46 5.28 -4.29
CA GLU A 124 3.33 6.01 -3.03
C GLU A 124 2.07 6.89 -3.06
N ILE A 125 1.33 6.86 -1.97
CA ILE A 125 0.09 7.59 -1.77
C ILE A 125 0.24 8.50 -0.56
N TYR A 126 -0.06 9.78 -0.75
CA TYR A 126 -0.01 10.79 0.30
C TYR A 126 -1.40 11.08 0.83
N LYS A 127 -1.57 11.07 2.15
CA LYS A 127 -2.77 11.55 2.82
C LYS A 127 -2.73 13.07 2.86
N ILE A 128 -3.78 13.71 2.34
CA ILE A 128 -3.90 15.17 2.24
C ILE A 128 -5.00 15.74 3.13
N LYS A 129 -5.98 14.92 3.54
CA LYS A 129 -7.01 15.24 4.55
C LYS A 129 -7.36 13.98 5.36
#